data_AF-A0A2S6RZ28-F1
#
_entry.id   AF-A0A2S6RZ28-F1
#
_cell.length_a   1.000
_cell.length_b   1.000
_cell.length_c   1.000
_cell.angle_alpha   90.00
_cell.angle_beta   90.00
_cell.angle_gamma   90.00
#
_symmetry.space_group_name_H-M   'P 1'
#
loop_
_entity.id
_entity.type
_entity.pdbx_description
1 polymer ?
#
loop_
_entity_poly.entity_id
_entity_poly.type
_entity_poly.pdbx_seq_one_letter_code
_entity_poly.pdbx_strand_id
1 'polypeptide(L)'
;LINKKTKILNFNKQIIFYKKNKIIFSGTKFIKKIPLQNSIKNKIKFISKKMPGLNSFFGIDFIIFKKKYYFLEINPRITTSYKNIKKNIKIKTAKKILNTL
;
A
#
# COMPACT_ATOMS: atom_id res chain seq x y z
N LEU A 1 -18.49 11.30 13.03
CA LEU A 1 -17.57 10.71 12.00
C LEU A 1 -16.13 11.06 12.35
N ILE A 2 -15.44 10.18 13.09
CA ILE A 2 -14.05 10.43 13.51
C ILE A 2 -13.19 10.57 12.26
N ASN A 3 -12.53 11.71 12.13
CA ASN A 3 -11.65 12.08 11.03
C ASN A 3 -10.41 11.18 11.04
N LYS A 4 -10.53 9.93 10.56
CA LYS A 4 -9.43 8.95 10.55
C LYS A 4 -8.40 9.36 9.48
N LYS A 5 -7.36 10.07 9.91
CA LYS A 5 -6.20 10.40 9.06
C LYS A 5 -5.54 9.10 8.58
N THR A 6 -5.61 8.84 7.27
CA THR A 6 -4.86 7.75 6.64
C THR A 6 -3.36 8.03 6.69
N LYS A 7 -2.59 7.08 7.21
CA LYS A 7 -1.13 7.16 7.28
C LYS A 7 -0.50 6.15 6.32
N ILE A 8 0.29 6.67 5.39
CA ILE A 8 1.09 5.84 4.48
C ILE A 8 2.31 5.34 5.26
N LEU A 9 2.47 4.01 5.38
CA LEU A 9 3.50 3.39 6.21
C LEU A 9 4.83 3.19 5.46
N ASN A 10 4.77 2.72 4.22
CA ASN A 10 5.91 2.48 3.35
C ASN A 10 5.49 2.44 1.88
N PHE A 11 6.47 2.59 0.97
CA PHE A 11 6.35 2.19 -0.42
C PHE A 11 7.18 0.93 -0.66
N ASN A 12 6.66 0.02 -1.48
CA ASN A 12 7.33 -1.23 -1.79
C ASN A 12 7.32 -1.44 -3.31
N LYS A 13 8.46 -1.87 -3.87
CA LYS A 13 8.51 -2.45 -5.22
C LYS A 13 7.98 -3.85 -5.15
N GLN A 14 7.05 -4.21 -6.03
CA GLN A 14 6.79 -5.62 -6.32
C GLN A 14 7.83 -6.11 -7.34
N ILE A 15 8.37 -7.30 -7.11
CA ILE A 15 9.26 -7.99 -8.05
C ILE A 15 8.38 -9.00 -8.78
N ILE A 16 8.17 -8.76 -10.07
CA ILE A 16 7.33 -9.60 -10.92
C ILE A 16 8.14 -10.10 -12.10
N PHE A 17 7.83 -11.31 -12.56
CA PHE A 17 8.40 -11.91 -13.76
C PHE A 17 7.28 -12.31 -14.72
N TYR A 18 7.58 -12.28 -16.01
CA TYR A 18 6.70 -12.83 -17.02
C TYR A 18 7.28 -14.15 -17.51
N LYS A 19 6.55 -15.25 -17.33
CA LYS A 19 6.99 -16.59 -17.76
C LYS A 19 5.78 -17.38 -18.25
N LYS A 20 5.89 -17.96 -19.46
CA LYS A 20 4.83 -18.80 -20.08
C LYS A 20 3.44 -18.12 -20.01
N ASN A 21 3.36 -16.87 -20.46
CA ASN A 21 2.15 -16.05 -20.45
C ASN A 21 1.51 -15.81 -19.07
N LYS A 22 2.29 -15.92 -17.99
CA LYS A 22 1.85 -15.65 -16.62
C LYS A 22 2.71 -14.56 -15.99
N ILE A 23 2.06 -13.68 -15.24
CA ILE A 23 2.72 -12.75 -14.33
C ILE A 23 2.91 -13.47 -12.99
N ILE A 24 4.16 -13.61 -12.57
CA ILE A 24 4.54 -14.28 -11.33
C ILE A 24 5.04 -13.24 -10.36
N PHE A 25 4.37 -13.13 -9.21
CA PHE A 25 4.87 -12.33 -8.09
C PHE A 25 5.94 -13.12 -7.32
N SER A 26 7.11 -12.51 -7.13
CA SER A 26 8.25 -13.16 -6.46
C SER A 26 8.72 -12.43 -5.21
N GLY A 27 8.04 -11.34 -4.82
CA GLY A 27 8.29 -10.69 -3.55
C GLY A 27 8.23 -9.17 -3.62
N THR A 28 8.63 -8.56 -2.51
CA THR A 28 8.59 -7.11 -2.33
C THR A 28 9.89 -6.57 -1.76
N LYS A 29 10.33 -5.41 -2.23
CA LYS A 29 11.46 -4.66 -1.67
C LYS A 29 11.01 -3.28 -1.19
N PHE A 30 11.43 -2.86 0.00
CA PHE A 30 11.17 -1.51 0.49
C PHE A 30 11.86 -0.47 -0.42
N ILE A 31 11.15 0.63 -0.72
CA ILE A 31 11.74 1.80 -1.40
C ILE A 31 11.45 3.07 -0.58
N LYS A 32 12.49 3.90 -0.40
CA LYS A 32 12.40 5.18 0.32
C LYS A 32 11.68 6.28 -0.46
N LYS A 33 11.90 6.36 -1.78
CA LYS A 33 11.33 7.40 -2.66
C LYS A 33 10.83 6.77 -3.96
N ILE A 34 9.72 7.28 -4.47
CA ILE A 34 9.17 6.91 -5.78
C ILE A 34 8.98 8.17 -6.65
N PRO A 35 8.96 8.05 -7.98
CA PRO A 35 8.52 9.14 -8.84
C PRO A 35 7.08 9.56 -8.49
N LEU A 36 6.76 10.85 -8.69
CA LEU A 36 5.40 11.40 -8.50
C LEU A 36 4.83 11.23 -7.08
N GLN A 37 5.70 11.01 -6.09
CA GLN A 37 5.31 10.63 -4.72
C GLN A 37 4.24 11.53 -4.12
N ASN A 38 4.36 12.86 -4.22
CA ASN A 38 3.40 13.77 -3.60
C ASN A 38 2.00 13.64 -4.22
N SER A 39 1.92 13.55 -5.55
CA SER A 39 0.64 13.35 -6.26
C SER A 39 0.00 12.00 -5.88
N ILE A 40 0.79 10.93 -5.86
CA ILE A 40 0.33 9.59 -5.45
C ILE A 40 -0.19 9.61 -3.99
N LYS A 41 0.55 10.22 -3.06
CA LYS A 41 0.12 10.35 -1.65
C LYS A 41 -1.20 11.10 -1.51
N ASN A 42 -1.38 12.19 -2.27
CA ASN A 42 -2.63 12.97 -2.25
C ASN A 42 -3.80 12.16 -2.80
N LYS A 43 -3.60 11.41 -3.89
CA LYS A 43 -4.64 10.56 -4.46
C LYS A 43 -4.99 9.38 -3.54
N ILE A 44 -4.03 8.77 -2.86
CA ILE A 44 -4.28 7.74 -1.83
C ILE A 44 -5.15 8.29 -0.69
N LYS A 45 -4.84 9.49 -0.18
CA LYS A 45 -5.66 10.14 0.86
C LYS A 45 -7.09 10.43 0.39
N PHE A 46 -7.24 10.80 -0.89
CA PHE A 46 -8.56 10.99 -1.49
C PHE A 46 -9.34 9.68 -1.58
N ILE A 47 -8.71 8.61 -2.09
CA ILE A 47 -9.31 7.27 -2.18
C ILE A 47 -9.78 6.79 -0.81
N SER A 48 -8.90 6.87 0.20
CA SER A 48 -9.25 6.43 1.55
C SER A 48 -10.38 7.24 2.19
N LYS A 49 -10.48 8.55 1.90
CA LYS A 49 -11.61 9.38 2.35
C LYS A 49 -12.93 8.98 1.68
N LYS A 50 -12.88 8.50 0.43
CA LYS A 50 -14.06 8.11 -0.35
C LYS A 50 -14.51 6.67 -0.11
N MET A 51 -13.69 5.85 0.56
CA MET A 51 -13.99 4.45 0.85
C MET A 51 -14.10 4.24 2.37
N PRO A 52 -15.28 4.51 2.98
CA PRO A 52 -15.45 4.43 4.43
C PRO A 52 -15.21 3.04 5.01
N GLY A 53 -15.31 1.97 4.19
CA GLY A 53 -14.98 0.60 4.58
C GLY A 53 -13.49 0.28 4.63
N LEU A 54 -12.60 1.13 4.10
CA LEU A 54 -11.14 0.95 4.21
C LEU A 54 -10.66 1.30 5.62
N ASN A 55 -10.82 0.34 6.53
CA ASN A 55 -10.39 0.43 7.91
C ASN A 55 -9.02 -0.22 8.12
N SER A 56 -8.39 0.13 9.26
CA SER A 56 -7.13 -0.42 9.77
C SER A 56 -5.95 -0.42 8.79
N PHE A 57 -5.70 -1.53 8.09
CA PHE A 57 -4.55 -1.76 7.23
C PHE A 57 -4.99 -2.28 5.85
N PHE A 58 -4.49 -1.64 4.80
CA PHE A 58 -4.72 -2.04 3.42
C PHE A 58 -3.50 -1.76 2.56
N GLY A 59 -3.34 -2.56 1.50
CA GLY A 59 -2.38 -2.31 0.43
C GLY A 59 -3.04 -1.54 -0.72
N ILE A 60 -2.26 -0.72 -1.42
CA ILE A 60 -2.67 -0.14 -2.71
C ILE A 60 -1.56 -0.43 -3.70
N ASP A 61 -1.92 -1.11 -4.78
CA ASP A 61 -1.02 -1.41 -5.87
C ASP A 61 -1.20 -0.40 -7.00
N PHE A 62 -0.08 0.07 -7.51
CA PHE A 62 -0.02 1.01 -8.61
C PHE A 62 1.25 0.78 -9.41
N ILE A 63 1.20 1.17 -10.68
CA ILE A 63 2.36 1.17 -11.57
C ILE A 63 2.72 2.61 -11.93
N ILE A 64 4.00 2.86 -12.16
CA ILE A 64 4.50 4.11 -12.71
C ILE A 64 5.11 3.80 -14.07
N PHE A 65 4.60 4.44 -15.12
CA PHE A 65 5.05 4.26 -16.48
C PHE A 65 5.02 5.58 -17.24
N LYS A 66 6.10 5.92 -17.97
CA LYS A 66 6.22 7.15 -18.76
C LYS A 66 5.74 8.42 -18.02
N LYS A 67 6.26 8.64 -16.80
CA LYS A 67 5.91 9.79 -15.92
C LYS A 67 4.41 9.90 -15.58
N LYS A 68 3.64 8.82 -15.70
CA LYS A 68 2.25 8.69 -15.21
C LYS A 68 2.16 7.56 -14.20
N TYR A 69 1.16 7.61 -13.32
CA TYR A 69 0.84 6.51 -12.41
C TYR A 69 -0.58 5.99 -12.64
N TYR A 70 -0.77 4.70 -12.44
CA TYR A 70 -2.04 4.00 -12.60
C TYR A 70 -2.28 3.15 -11.36
N PHE A 71 -3.40 3.38 -10.67
CA PHE A 71 -3.84 2.51 -9.59
C PHE A 71 -4.44 1.24 -10.19
N LEU A 72 -4.06 0.08 -9.64
CA LEU A 72 -4.46 -1.23 -10.14
C LEU A 72 -5.41 -1.93 -9.19
N GLU A 73 -5.06 -1.97 -7.91
CA GLU A 73 -5.80 -2.75 -6.91
C GLU A 73 -5.74 -2.06 -5.55
N ILE A 74 -6.82 -2.19 -4.79
CA ILE A 74 -6.84 -1.91 -3.36
C ILE A 74 -7.06 -3.25 -2.66
N ASN A 75 -6.08 -3.65 -1.86
CA ASN A 75 -6.10 -4.87 -1.08
C ASN A 75 -6.56 -4.54 0.35
N PRO A 76 -7.84 -4.73 0.74
CA PRO A 76 -8.36 -4.40 2.08
C PRO A 76 -7.93 -5.44 3.14
N ARG A 77 -6.68 -5.93 3.05
CA ARG A 77 -6.09 -6.95 3.91
C ARG A 77 -4.59 -6.77 4.02
N ILE A 78 -3.97 -7.54 4.90
CA ILE A 78 -2.51 -7.63 5.00
C ILE A 78 -1.94 -8.19 3.68
N THR A 79 -0.90 -7.54 3.15
CA THR A 79 -0.16 -7.98 1.96
C THR A 79 1.26 -8.41 2.33
N THR A 80 1.93 -9.16 1.45
CA THR A 80 3.32 -9.61 1.62
C THR A 80 4.29 -8.47 1.99
N SER A 81 3.99 -7.25 1.54
CA SER A 81 4.77 -6.05 1.82
C SER A 81 4.81 -5.64 3.31
N TYR A 82 3.92 -6.18 4.14
CA TYR A 82 3.93 -5.98 5.59
C TYR A 82 5.25 -6.42 6.24
N LYS A 83 5.95 -7.38 5.65
CA LYS A 83 7.28 -7.82 6.12
C LYS A 83 8.34 -6.72 6.06
N ASN A 84 8.17 -5.73 5.19
CA ASN A 84 9.12 -4.65 4.95
C ASN A 84 8.91 -3.43 5.88
N ILE A 85 7.94 -3.48 6.79
CA ILE A 85 7.69 -2.41 7.76
C ILE A 85 8.66 -2.54 8.94
N LYS A 86 9.20 -1.42 9.45
CA LYS A 86 10.04 -1.40 10.66
C LYS A 86 9.33 -2.07 11.84
N LYS A 87 10.02 -2.90 12.63
CA LYS A 87 9.47 -3.68 13.76
C LYS A 87 8.51 -2.88 14.67
N ASN A 88 8.91 -1.69 15.10
CA ASN A 88 8.08 -0.86 15.99
C ASN A 88 6.79 -0.38 15.32
N ILE A 89 6.83 -0.07 14.02
CA ILE A 89 5.65 0.32 13.25
C ILE A 89 4.76 -0.92 13.04
N LYS A 90 5.36 -2.09 12.79
CA LYS A 90 4.66 -3.37 12.64
C LYS A 90 3.82 -3.69 13.88
N ILE A 91 4.40 -3.60 15.08
CA ILE A 91 3.69 -3.83 16.36
C ILE A 91 2.55 -2.82 16.53
N LYS A 92 2.79 -1.53 16.30
CA LYS A 92 1.74 -0.49 16.38
C LYS A 92 0.61 -0.73 15.38
N THR A 93 0.93 -1.28 14.21
CA THR A 93 -0.04 -1.58 13.15
C THR A 93 -0.87 -2.80 13.53
N ALA A 94 -0.24 -3.87 14.02
CA ALA A 94 -0.92 -5.06 14.53
C ALA A 94 -1.91 -4.73 15.64
N LYS A 95 -1.50 -3.93 16.64
CA LYS A 95 -2.40 -3.45 17.71
C LYS A 95 -3.62 -2.71 17.16
N LYS A 96 -3.43 -1.86 16.15
CA LYS A 96 -4.55 -1.14 15.51
C LYS A 96 -5.51 -2.05 14.75
N ILE A 97 -5.00 -3.12 14.13
CA ILE A 97 -5.84 -4.11 13.44
C ILE A 97 -6.67 -4.88 14.47
N LEU A 98 -6.06 -5.32 15.58
CA LEU A 98 -6.76 -6.02 16.65
C LEU A 98 -7.88 -5.17 17.27
N ASN A 99 -7.65 -3.87 17.47
CA ASN A 99 -8.66 -2.96 18.03
C ASN A 99 -9.76 -2.54 17.02
N THR A 100 -9.80 -3.15 15.83
CA THR A 100 -10.87 -2.92 14.84
C THR A 100 -11.74 -4.16 14.59
N LEU A 101 -11.40 -5.28 15.23
CA LEU A 101 -12.24 -6.47 15.37
C LEU A 101 -13.15 -6.27 16.58
#